data_AF-A0A413PDW6-F1
#
_entry.id   AF-A0A413PDW6-F1
#
_cell.length_a   1.000
_cell.length_b   1.000
_cell.length_c   1.000
_cell.angle_alpha   90.00
_cell.angle_beta   90.00
_cell.angle_gamma   90.00
#
_symmetry.space_group_name_H-M   'P 1'
#
loop_
_entity.id
_entity.type
_entity.pdbx_description
1 polymer ?
#
loop_
_entity_poly.entity_id
_entity_poly.type
_entity_poly.pdbx_seq_one_letter_code
_entity_poly.pdbx_strand_id
1 'polypeptide(L)'
;MKQTKVTEWIISGNPEQYNVVDAFHNLHRVDWAQKANMTAGDIVYIYVSGNVKAIKFKCRVNKADLDESDIDDREYDLSGQFDGTAGRYMELELLEEYVGDEYSREELMKHGFRSPQGPIRMPESVKQYLESISVFEHRYPVNTAVWIATALLSAESFDSNPVCSKKDMYFKQTAIIQRAQKLAESSVANARCSQWCCADNDNSSNNYLRGDSEENSSLRRLSLLDEFPEKTHPEGSTWRMS
;
A
#
# COMPACT_ATOMS: atom_id res chain seq x y z
N MET A 1 3.28 14.15 -25.60
CA MET A 1 3.76 14.43 -24.23
C MET A 1 4.87 13.43 -23.93
N LYS A 2 6.08 13.88 -23.57
CA LYS A 2 7.14 12.96 -23.16
C LYS A 2 6.70 12.36 -21.82
N GLN A 3 6.51 11.04 -21.77
CA GLN A 3 6.41 10.33 -20.49
C GLN A 3 7.74 10.56 -19.78
N THR A 4 7.78 11.47 -18.81
CA THR A 4 8.92 11.62 -17.93
C THR A 4 8.98 10.33 -17.12
N LYS A 5 10.07 9.57 -17.30
CA LYS A 5 10.30 8.34 -16.54
C LYS A 5 10.38 8.71 -15.06
N VAL A 6 9.37 8.33 -14.29
CA VAL A 6 9.39 8.44 -12.82
C VAL A 6 10.59 7.64 -12.35
N THR A 7 11.42 8.25 -11.50
CA THR A 7 12.54 7.54 -10.91
C THR A 7 12.44 7.49 -9.40
N GLU A 8 12.98 6.41 -8.85
CA GLU A 8 12.95 6.12 -7.43
C GLU A 8 14.33 6.31 -6.81
N TRP A 9 14.34 6.92 -5.63
CA TRP A 9 15.53 7.30 -4.90
C TRP A 9 15.45 6.85 -3.45
N ILE A 10 16.62 6.66 -2.82
CA ILE A 10 16.74 6.53 -1.37
C ILE A 10 17.61 7.67 -0.85
N ILE A 11 17.13 8.36 0.17
CA ILE A 11 17.88 9.36 0.94
C ILE A 11 17.99 8.93 2.40
N SER A 12 18.98 9.46 3.12
CA SER A 12 19.11 9.25 4.57
C SER A 12 18.69 10.47 5.36
N GLY A 13 17.91 10.24 6.42
CA GLY A 13 17.59 11.23 7.46
C GLY A 13 18.14 10.78 8.81
N ASN A 14 18.69 11.70 9.60
CA ASN A 14 19.08 11.43 10.98
C ASN A 14 18.09 12.12 11.94
N PRO A 15 17.26 11.38 12.69
CA PRO A 15 16.34 11.94 13.67
C PRO A 15 16.98 12.85 14.71
N GLU A 16 18.25 12.63 15.04
CA GLU A 16 18.98 13.47 16.00
C GLU A 16 19.34 14.85 15.43
N GLN A 17 19.31 15.00 14.09
CA GLN A 17 19.55 16.27 13.42
C GLN A 17 18.26 16.95 13.00
N TYR A 18 17.35 16.19 12.42
CA TYR A 18 16.04 16.65 12.00
C TYR A 18 15.02 15.56 12.32
N ASN A 19 14.04 15.88 13.16
CA ASN A 19 13.01 14.94 13.59
C ASN A 19 11.98 14.71 12.48
N VAL A 20 12.43 13.97 11.46
CA VAL A 20 11.65 13.63 10.27
C VAL A 20 10.36 12.87 10.58
N VAL A 21 10.30 12.16 11.70
CA VAL A 21 9.12 11.38 12.10
C VAL A 21 7.99 12.32 12.49
N ASP A 22 8.22 13.18 13.48
CA ASP A 22 7.19 14.12 13.94
C ASP A 22 6.86 15.16 12.87
N ALA A 23 7.85 15.58 12.06
CA ALA A 23 7.63 16.50 10.95
C ALA A 23 6.61 15.95 9.95
N PHE A 24 6.74 14.68 9.53
CA PHE A 24 5.77 14.07 8.62
C PHE A 24 4.42 13.81 9.29
N HIS A 25 4.39 13.39 10.56
CA HIS A 25 3.13 13.18 11.29
C HIS A 25 2.31 14.48 11.42
N ASN A 26 2.97 15.61 11.59
CA ASN A 26 2.28 16.90 11.80
C ASN A 26 2.01 17.65 10.50
N LEU A 27 2.99 17.72 9.59
CA LEU A 27 2.92 18.56 8.39
C LEU A 27 2.49 17.81 7.13
N HIS A 28 2.68 16.49 7.09
CA HIS A 28 2.51 15.61 5.91
C HIS A 28 3.39 15.96 4.69
N ARG A 29 4.02 17.13 4.71
CA ARG A 29 4.94 17.65 3.71
C ARG A 29 6.11 18.33 4.40
N VAL A 30 7.30 18.17 3.85
CA VAL A 30 8.53 18.78 4.36
C VAL A 30 9.38 19.27 3.20
N ASP A 31 10.20 20.29 3.45
CA ASP A 31 11.24 20.67 2.51
C ASP A 31 12.53 19.93 2.83
N TRP A 32 13.21 19.48 1.78
CA TRP A 32 14.42 18.69 1.93
C TRP A 32 15.53 19.21 1.03
N ALA A 33 16.77 19.22 1.52
CA ALA A 33 17.92 19.63 0.74
C ALA A 33 18.14 18.73 -0.49
N GLN A 34 18.04 19.29 -1.69
CA GLN A 34 18.15 18.58 -2.97
C GLN A 34 19.63 18.40 -3.38
N LYS A 35 20.23 17.31 -2.91
CA LYS A 35 21.62 16.92 -3.23
C LYS A 35 21.78 16.12 -4.53
N ALA A 36 20.69 15.69 -5.14
CA ALA A 36 20.67 14.98 -6.43
C ALA A 36 19.63 15.60 -7.37
N ASN A 37 19.74 15.35 -8.68
CA ASN A 37 18.82 15.91 -9.67
C ASN A 37 17.50 15.09 -9.72
N MET A 38 16.71 15.25 -8.67
CA MET A 38 15.34 14.74 -8.58
C MET A 38 14.39 15.72 -9.26
N THR A 39 13.32 15.19 -9.85
CA THR A 39 12.31 16.02 -10.54
C THR A 39 10.92 15.78 -9.96
N ALA A 40 10.02 16.75 -10.11
CA ALA A 40 8.63 16.60 -9.69
C ALA A 40 8.01 15.32 -10.28
N GLY A 41 7.38 14.52 -9.43
CA GLY A 41 6.84 13.20 -9.75
C GLY A 41 7.77 12.02 -9.45
N ASP A 42 9.06 12.24 -9.16
CA ASP A 42 9.94 11.19 -8.64
C ASP A 42 9.47 10.70 -7.26
N ILE A 43 9.85 9.47 -6.92
CA ILE A 43 9.56 8.85 -5.61
C ILE A 43 10.84 8.80 -4.78
N VAL A 44 10.71 9.16 -3.51
CA VAL A 44 11.82 9.22 -2.56
C VAL A 44 11.49 8.36 -1.35
N TYR A 45 12.37 7.41 -1.06
CA TYR A 45 12.33 6.59 0.14
C TYR A 45 13.30 7.16 1.17
N ILE A 46 12.85 7.35 2.40
CA ILE A 46 13.68 7.92 3.47
C ILE A 46 14.12 6.80 4.40
N TYR A 47 15.42 6.51 4.36
CA TYR A 47 16.11 5.68 5.33
C TYR A 47 16.43 6.50 6.59
N VAL A 48 15.72 6.22 7.67
CA VAL A 48 15.93 6.88 8.95
C VAL A 48 17.07 6.16 9.67
N SER A 49 18.16 6.90 9.89
CA SER A 49 19.40 6.41 10.49
C SER A 49 19.35 6.48 12.02
N GLY A 50 20.49 6.62 12.69
CA GLY A 50 20.56 6.66 14.16
C GLY A 50 20.06 5.36 14.81
N ASN A 51 19.08 5.48 15.72
CA ASN A 51 18.49 4.35 16.43
C ASN A 51 17.38 3.62 15.65
N VAL A 52 16.85 4.22 14.58
CA VAL A 52 15.74 3.63 13.80
C VAL A 52 16.26 2.61 12.79
N LYS A 53 17.31 2.97 12.05
CA LYS A 53 17.99 2.12 11.04
C LYS A 53 17.02 1.37 10.13
N ALA A 54 16.04 2.06 9.54
CA ALA A 54 15.03 1.46 8.68
C ALA A 54 14.57 2.43 7.59
N ILE A 55 14.05 1.93 6.48
CA ILE A 55 13.25 2.76 5.56
C ILE A 55 11.90 3.01 6.24
N LYS A 56 11.53 4.27 6.45
CA LYS A 56 10.30 4.64 7.17
C LYS A 56 9.28 5.35 6.33
N PHE A 57 9.70 6.09 5.31
CA PHE A 57 8.78 6.92 4.55
C PHE A 57 8.98 6.72 3.06
N LYS A 58 7.88 6.67 2.33
CA LYS A 58 7.83 6.82 0.88
C LYS A 58 7.14 8.14 0.59
N CYS A 59 7.79 8.95 -0.23
CA CYS A 59 7.37 10.32 -0.52
C CYS A 59 7.30 10.54 -2.03
N ARG A 60 6.49 11.50 -2.44
CA ARG A 60 6.50 12.07 -3.79
C ARG A 60 7.21 13.41 -3.79
N VAL A 61 8.04 13.66 -4.79
CA VAL A 61 8.57 15.01 -5.04
C VAL A 61 7.47 15.85 -5.69
N ASN A 62 6.98 16.87 -4.97
CA ASN A 62 5.97 17.78 -5.50
C ASN A 62 6.60 18.93 -6.28
N LYS A 63 7.66 19.51 -5.72
CA LYS A 63 8.46 20.58 -6.31
C LYS A 63 9.93 20.22 -6.17
N ALA A 64 10.74 20.65 -7.14
CA ALA A 64 12.18 20.42 -7.17
C ALA A 64 12.90 21.70 -7.60
N ASP A 65 14.18 21.79 -7.29
CA ASP A 65 15.05 22.94 -7.60
C ASP A 65 14.48 24.27 -7.06
N LEU A 66 13.98 24.25 -5.83
CA LEU A 66 13.57 25.46 -5.12
C LEU A 66 14.79 26.19 -4.57
N ASP A 67 14.83 27.52 -4.77
CA ASP A 67 15.92 28.37 -4.27
C ASP A 67 15.85 28.56 -2.74
N GLU A 68 14.65 28.51 -2.17
CA GLU A 68 14.39 28.67 -0.73
C GLU A 68 13.39 27.61 -0.24
N SER A 69 13.33 27.43 1.08
CA SER A 69 12.34 26.58 1.75
C SER A 69 11.01 27.34 1.89
N ASP A 70 9.91 26.74 1.42
CA ASP A 70 8.55 27.28 1.49
C ASP A 70 7.79 26.83 2.75
N ILE A 71 8.21 25.72 3.38
CA ILE A 71 7.58 25.12 4.55
C ILE A 71 8.35 25.51 5.81
N ASP A 72 7.64 26.06 6.80
CA ASP A 72 8.22 26.36 8.11
C ASP A 72 8.22 25.11 8.99
N ASP A 73 9.31 24.34 8.95
CA ASP A 73 9.53 23.11 9.73
C ASP A 73 10.68 23.24 10.74
N ARG A 74 11.05 24.48 11.08
CA ARG A 74 12.19 24.81 11.97
C ARG A 74 12.06 24.19 13.36
N GLU A 75 10.84 23.90 13.81
CA GLU A 75 10.61 23.23 15.11
C GLU A 75 11.17 21.80 15.14
N TYR A 76 11.40 21.17 13.98
CA TYR A 76 11.95 19.82 13.86
C TYR A 76 13.45 19.80 13.59
N ASP A 77 14.11 20.93 13.30
CA ASP A 77 15.58 21.00 13.25
C ASP A 77 16.16 21.01 14.67
N LEU A 78 16.66 19.85 15.09
CA LEU A 78 17.27 19.64 16.39
C LEU A 78 18.76 19.97 16.38
N SER A 79 19.38 20.02 15.20
CA SER A 79 20.82 20.26 15.06
C SER A 79 21.18 21.74 15.13
N GLY A 80 20.25 22.63 14.77
CA GLY A 80 20.52 24.05 14.54
C GLY A 80 21.54 24.30 13.42
N GLN A 81 21.85 23.27 12.61
CA GLN A 81 22.73 23.37 11.45
C GLN A 81 21.98 23.76 10.18
N PHE A 82 20.65 23.89 10.25
CA PHE A 82 19.89 24.49 9.17
C PHE A 82 20.15 25.99 9.14
N ASP A 83 21.10 26.40 8.30
CA ASP A 83 21.43 27.80 8.06
C ASP A 83 20.74 28.37 6.81
N GLY A 84 19.88 27.56 6.15
CA GLY A 84 19.20 27.94 4.90
C GLY A 84 20.11 27.97 3.67
N THR A 85 21.38 27.56 3.77
CA THR A 85 22.38 27.70 2.69
C THR A 85 22.59 26.44 1.86
N ALA A 86 21.74 25.42 2.01
CA ALA A 86 21.85 24.17 1.25
C ALA A 86 21.76 24.37 -0.27
N GLY A 87 21.29 25.55 -0.70
CA GLY A 87 21.36 26.07 -2.07
C GLY A 87 20.21 25.61 -2.95
N ARG A 88 19.73 24.36 -2.80
CA ARG A 88 18.54 23.86 -3.49
C ARG A 88 17.70 22.98 -2.58
N TYR A 89 16.39 23.16 -2.65
CA TYR A 89 15.40 22.41 -1.89
C TYR A 89 14.40 21.69 -2.80
N MET A 90 13.74 20.68 -2.25
CA MET A 90 12.61 20.00 -2.85
C MET A 90 11.50 19.80 -1.81
N GLU A 91 10.25 19.91 -2.25
CA GLU A 91 9.08 19.62 -1.42
C GLU A 91 8.76 18.12 -1.53
N LEU A 92 8.78 17.42 -0.40
CA LEU A 92 8.41 16.01 -0.29
C LEU A 92 7.03 15.87 0.36
N GLU A 93 6.13 15.15 -0.29
CA GLU A 93 4.82 14.78 0.24
C GLU A 93 4.80 13.32 0.65
N LEU A 94 4.39 13.04 1.89
CA LEU A 94 4.27 11.68 2.40
C LEU A 94 3.20 10.91 1.63
N LEU A 95 3.57 9.74 1.10
CA LEU A 95 2.65 8.78 0.49
C LEU A 95 2.34 7.61 1.43
N GLU A 96 3.37 7.10 2.12
CA GLU A 96 3.27 5.89 2.92
C GLU A 96 4.32 5.91 4.04
N GLU A 97 3.91 5.46 5.22
CA GLU A 97 4.79 5.21 6.36
C GLU A 97 4.92 3.70 6.58
N TYR A 98 6.17 3.23 6.68
CA TYR A 98 6.51 1.83 6.88
C TYR A 98 6.76 1.51 8.35
N VAL A 99 6.09 0.48 8.85
CA VAL A 99 6.16 0.01 10.23
C VAL A 99 6.50 -1.47 10.23
N GLY A 100 7.41 -1.88 11.10
CA GLY A 100 7.88 -3.27 11.18
C GLY A 100 9.38 -3.42 10.99
N ASP A 101 9.87 -4.62 11.29
CA ASP A 101 11.30 -4.97 11.21
C ASP A 101 11.71 -5.40 9.80
N GLU A 102 10.74 -5.68 8.92
CA GLU A 102 10.89 -6.01 7.51
C GLU A 102 11.58 -4.88 6.74
N TYR A 103 11.39 -3.63 7.18
CA TYR A 103 12.01 -2.44 6.60
C TYR A 103 13.34 -2.06 7.26
N SER A 104 13.81 -2.87 8.22
CA SER A 104 15.06 -2.62 8.93
C SER A 104 16.26 -2.75 8.00
N ARG A 105 17.35 -2.07 8.36
CA ARG A 105 18.64 -2.17 7.67
C ARG A 105 19.10 -3.63 7.56
N GLU A 106 18.89 -4.42 8.62
CA GLU A 106 19.33 -5.82 8.65
C GLU A 106 18.63 -6.63 7.57
N GLU A 107 17.32 -6.48 7.43
CA GLU A 107 16.54 -7.18 6.42
C GLU A 107 16.86 -6.66 5.02
N LEU A 108 16.84 -5.35 4.82
CA LEU A 108 17.17 -4.73 3.53
C LEU A 108 18.57 -5.11 3.03
N MET A 109 19.55 -5.28 3.92
CA MET A 109 20.92 -5.69 3.55
C MET A 109 20.96 -7.07 2.90
N LYS A 110 20.07 -7.99 3.28
CA LYS A 110 19.93 -9.31 2.63
C LYS A 110 19.53 -9.18 1.16
N HIS A 111 18.87 -8.07 0.82
CA HIS A 111 18.41 -7.72 -0.53
C HIS A 111 19.31 -6.70 -1.23
N GLY A 112 20.55 -6.52 -0.76
CA GLY A 112 21.57 -5.69 -1.43
C GLY A 112 21.54 -4.20 -1.05
N PHE A 113 20.73 -3.81 -0.05
CA PHE A 113 20.77 -2.47 0.49
C PHE A 113 22.12 -2.16 1.14
N ARG A 114 22.57 -0.92 0.98
CA ARG A 114 23.70 -0.34 1.71
C ARG A 114 23.30 1.03 2.20
N SER A 115 23.63 1.34 3.45
CA SER A 115 23.32 2.63 4.04
C SER A 115 23.89 3.77 3.19
N PRO A 116 23.05 4.68 2.67
CA PRO A 116 23.48 5.73 1.78
C PRO A 116 24.34 6.77 2.50
N GLN A 117 25.44 7.18 1.87
CA GLN A 117 26.25 8.35 2.27
C GLN A 117 25.74 9.66 1.63
N GLY A 118 24.78 9.54 0.72
CA GLY A 118 24.09 10.62 0.01
C GLY A 118 22.95 10.00 -0.80
N PRO A 119 22.15 10.79 -1.54
CA PRO A 119 21.06 10.23 -2.33
C PRO A 119 21.54 9.16 -3.31
N ILE A 120 20.90 7.99 -3.30
CA ILE A 120 21.18 6.90 -4.24
C ILE A 120 19.92 6.57 -5.04
N ARG A 121 20.08 6.03 -6.25
CA ARG A 121 18.97 5.42 -6.97
C ARG A 121 18.51 4.18 -6.20
N MET A 122 17.20 3.92 -6.21
CA MET A 122 16.63 2.70 -5.63
C MET A 122 17.25 1.46 -6.31
N PRO A 123 17.94 0.58 -5.59
CA PRO A 123 18.42 -0.68 -6.15
C PRO A 123 17.24 -1.59 -6.50
N GLU A 124 17.27 -2.20 -7.68
CA GLU A 124 16.18 -3.05 -8.18
C GLU A 124 15.84 -4.22 -7.24
N SER A 125 16.86 -4.85 -6.62
CA SER A 125 16.65 -5.94 -5.67
C SER A 125 15.96 -5.50 -4.37
N VAL A 126 16.23 -4.27 -3.92
CA VAL A 126 15.56 -3.69 -2.74
C VAL A 126 14.13 -3.32 -3.09
N LYS A 127 13.92 -2.75 -4.29
CA LYS A 127 12.57 -2.45 -4.79
C LYS A 127 11.69 -3.69 -4.85
N GLN A 128 12.17 -4.75 -5.50
CA GLN A 128 11.42 -6.00 -5.61
C GLN A 128 11.09 -6.59 -4.24
N TYR A 129 12.01 -6.47 -3.27
CA TYR A 129 11.75 -6.89 -1.91
C TYR A 129 10.64 -6.07 -1.24
N LEU A 130 10.75 -4.73 -1.25
CA LEU A 130 9.73 -3.83 -0.70
C LEU A 130 8.36 -4.05 -1.34
N GLU A 131 8.31 -4.23 -2.65
CA GLU A 131 7.07 -4.56 -3.36
C GLU A 131 6.50 -5.92 -2.90
N SER A 132 7.35 -6.93 -2.74
CA SER A 132 6.88 -8.26 -2.31
C SER A 132 6.30 -8.29 -0.90
N ILE A 133 6.80 -7.45 0.02
CA ILE A 133 6.24 -7.32 1.38
C ILE A 133 5.04 -6.38 1.43
N SER A 134 4.99 -5.32 0.59
CA SER A 134 3.87 -4.37 0.54
C SER A 134 2.55 -5.01 0.11
N VAL A 135 2.61 -6.07 -0.72
CA VAL A 135 1.43 -6.87 -1.11
C VAL A 135 0.78 -7.57 0.10
N PHE A 136 1.51 -7.71 1.22
CA PHE A 136 1.00 -8.28 2.47
C PHE A 136 0.52 -7.24 3.50
N GLU A 137 0.79 -5.94 3.30
CA GLU A 137 0.47 -4.90 4.28
C GLU A 137 -0.83 -4.15 4.03
N HIS A 138 -1.37 -4.17 2.81
CA HIS A 138 -2.70 -3.59 2.60
C HIS A 138 -3.77 -4.50 3.22
N ARG A 139 -4.07 -4.20 4.48
CA ARG A 139 -5.12 -4.85 5.27
C ARG A 139 -6.45 -4.21 4.91
N TYR A 140 -7.34 -4.99 4.30
CA TYR A 140 -8.63 -4.49 3.84
C TYR A 140 -9.68 -4.55 4.97
N PRO A 141 -10.70 -3.68 4.93
CA PRO A 141 -11.90 -3.86 5.73
C PRO A 141 -12.45 -5.27 5.54
N VAL A 142 -12.97 -5.87 6.62
CA VAL A 142 -13.29 -7.31 6.67
C VAL A 142 -14.16 -7.77 5.50
N ASN A 143 -15.17 -6.99 5.11
CA ASN A 143 -16.04 -7.35 3.98
C ASN A 143 -15.28 -7.32 2.65
N THR A 144 -14.46 -6.29 2.43
CA THR A 144 -13.63 -6.15 1.23
C THR A 144 -12.62 -7.28 1.14
N ALA A 145 -11.99 -7.67 2.26
CA ALA A 145 -11.10 -8.82 2.33
C ALA A 145 -11.80 -10.14 1.91
N VAL A 146 -13.08 -10.32 2.27
CA VAL A 146 -13.89 -11.49 1.87
C VAL A 146 -14.15 -11.50 0.36
N TRP A 147 -14.45 -10.34 -0.22
CA TRP A 147 -14.62 -10.21 -1.67
C TRP A 147 -13.31 -10.48 -2.42
N ILE A 148 -12.21 -9.84 -2.03
CA ILE A 148 -10.88 -10.03 -2.64
C ILE A 148 -10.42 -11.49 -2.52
N ALA A 149 -10.58 -12.11 -1.35
CA ALA A 149 -10.22 -13.51 -1.14
C ALA A 149 -10.94 -14.44 -2.14
N THR A 150 -12.22 -14.18 -2.41
CA THR A 150 -13.01 -14.98 -3.36
C THR A 150 -12.59 -14.69 -4.81
N ALA A 151 -12.26 -13.45 -5.14
CA ALA A 151 -11.72 -13.08 -6.45
C ALA A 151 -10.39 -13.78 -6.74
N LEU A 152 -9.48 -13.82 -5.76
CA LEU A 152 -8.20 -14.50 -5.87
C LEU A 152 -8.38 -16.01 -6.08
N LEU A 153 -9.27 -16.66 -5.30
CA LEU A 153 -9.57 -18.09 -5.49
C LEU A 153 -10.16 -18.37 -6.88
N SER A 154 -11.00 -17.46 -7.39
CA SER A 154 -11.58 -17.56 -8.73
C SER A 154 -10.51 -17.45 -9.81
N ALA A 155 -9.61 -16.47 -9.69
CA ALA A 155 -8.49 -16.29 -10.61
C ALA A 155 -7.55 -17.51 -10.62
N GLU A 156 -7.17 -18.02 -9.45
CA GLU A 156 -6.34 -19.22 -9.33
C GLU A 156 -6.99 -20.47 -9.95
N SER A 157 -8.32 -20.60 -9.79
CA SER A 157 -9.08 -21.70 -10.38
C SER A 157 -9.13 -21.58 -11.91
N PHE A 158 -9.27 -20.37 -12.43
CA PHE A 158 -9.21 -20.09 -13.87
C PHE A 158 -7.82 -20.36 -14.45
N ASP A 159 -6.76 -19.90 -13.78
CA ASP A 159 -5.38 -20.13 -14.22
C ASP A 159 -5.03 -21.62 -14.22
N SER A 160 -5.56 -22.38 -13.26
CA SER A 160 -5.35 -23.84 -13.17
C SER A 160 -6.17 -24.62 -14.20
N ASN A 161 -7.32 -24.10 -14.63
CA ASN A 161 -8.17 -24.71 -15.64
C ASN A 161 -8.91 -23.63 -16.46
N PRO A 162 -8.33 -23.18 -17.60
CA PRO A 162 -8.93 -22.12 -18.42
C PRO A 162 -10.27 -22.47 -19.06
N VAL A 163 -10.69 -23.75 -19.01
CA VAL A 163 -11.99 -24.23 -19.52
C VAL A 163 -13.04 -24.34 -18.39
N CYS A 164 -12.72 -23.82 -17.20
CA CYS A 164 -13.63 -23.81 -16.07
C CYS A 164 -14.91 -23.02 -16.36
N SER A 165 -16.00 -23.50 -15.76
CA SER A 165 -17.34 -22.93 -15.88
C SER A 165 -17.72 -22.18 -14.61
N LYS A 166 -18.89 -21.54 -14.62
CA LYS A 166 -19.45 -20.89 -13.43
C LYS A 166 -19.58 -21.83 -12.23
N LYS A 167 -19.81 -23.13 -12.46
CA LYS A 167 -19.94 -24.13 -11.38
C LYS A 167 -18.62 -24.40 -10.67
N ASP A 168 -17.50 -24.22 -11.36
CA ASP A 168 -16.16 -24.44 -10.83
C ASP A 168 -15.68 -23.27 -9.95
N MET A 169 -16.40 -22.15 -9.96
CA MET A 169 -16.08 -20.93 -9.21
C MET A 169 -16.77 -20.85 -7.85
N TYR A 170 -17.29 -21.98 -7.35
CA TYR A 170 -17.91 -22.09 -6.03
C TYR A 170 -16.90 -22.66 -5.02
N PHE A 171 -16.65 -21.90 -3.96
CA PHE A 171 -15.68 -22.23 -2.93
C PHE A 171 -16.35 -22.46 -1.59
N LYS A 172 -15.78 -23.34 -0.76
CA LYS A 172 -16.23 -23.52 0.62
C LYS A 172 -16.07 -22.21 1.38
N GLN A 173 -17.08 -21.83 2.16
CA GLN A 173 -17.02 -20.65 3.04
C GLN A 173 -15.75 -20.65 3.90
N THR A 174 -15.34 -21.82 4.41
CA THR A 174 -14.12 -21.97 5.23
C THR A 174 -12.84 -21.58 4.48
N ALA A 175 -12.74 -21.92 3.18
CA ALA A 175 -11.57 -21.56 2.36
C ALA A 175 -11.53 -20.04 2.12
N ILE A 176 -12.68 -19.43 1.85
CA ILE A 176 -12.80 -17.98 1.70
C ILE A 176 -12.41 -17.26 2.99
N ILE A 177 -12.93 -17.71 4.14
CA ILE A 177 -12.63 -17.13 5.46
C ILE A 177 -11.13 -17.23 5.78
N GLN A 178 -10.53 -18.41 5.57
CA GLN A 178 -9.09 -18.62 5.82
C GLN A 178 -8.23 -17.68 4.97
N ARG A 179 -8.61 -17.44 3.72
CA ARG A 179 -7.88 -16.53 2.83
C ARG A 179 -8.14 -15.07 3.18
N ALA A 180 -9.38 -14.69 3.46
CA ALA A 180 -9.75 -13.35 3.91
C ALA A 180 -9.05 -12.97 5.22
N GLN A 181 -8.83 -13.93 6.13
CA GLN A 181 -8.14 -13.68 7.41
C GLN A 181 -6.71 -13.19 7.23
N LYS A 182 -6.04 -13.56 6.12
CA LYS A 182 -4.70 -13.09 5.76
C LYS A 182 -4.70 -11.66 5.20
N LEU A 183 -5.82 -11.23 4.63
CA LEU A 183 -5.98 -9.94 3.94
C LEU A 183 -6.68 -8.89 4.81
N ALA A 184 -7.40 -9.30 5.85
CA ALA A 184 -8.24 -8.42 6.65
C ALA A 184 -7.45 -7.69 7.75
N GLU A 185 -7.86 -6.46 8.04
CA GLU A 185 -7.39 -5.65 9.17
C GLU A 185 -7.79 -6.19 10.54
N SER A 186 -8.83 -7.03 10.59
CA SER A 186 -9.35 -7.61 11.83
C SER A 186 -9.87 -9.05 11.62
N SER A 187 -10.29 -9.70 12.70
CA SER A 187 -10.75 -11.09 12.68
C SER A 187 -11.98 -11.28 11.79
N VAL A 188 -11.94 -12.29 10.92
CA VAL A 188 -13.01 -12.62 9.98
C VAL A 188 -13.94 -13.66 10.61
N ALA A 189 -15.09 -13.20 11.10
CA ALA A 189 -16.10 -14.09 11.65
C ALA A 189 -16.75 -14.98 10.57
N ASN A 190 -17.12 -16.21 10.93
CA ASN A 190 -17.80 -17.16 10.03
C ASN A 190 -19.08 -16.59 9.40
N ALA A 191 -19.80 -15.74 10.13
CA ALA A 191 -21.02 -15.07 9.67
C ALA A 191 -20.77 -14.13 8.47
N ARG A 192 -19.53 -13.73 8.19
CA ARG A 192 -19.20 -12.85 7.05
C ARG A 192 -19.58 -13.49 5.72
N CYS A 193 -19.25 -14.75 5.50
CA CYS A 193 -19.55 -15.44 4.25
C CYS A 193 -20.97 -16.00 4.18
N SER A 194 -21.59 -16.33 5.32
CA SER A 194 -22.94 -16.91 5.34
C SER A 194 -24.06 -15.87 5.39
N GLN A 195 -23.79 -14.69 5.96
CA GLN A 195 -24.81 -13.67 6.20
C GLN A 195 -24.38 -12.31 5.64
N TRP A 196 -23.30 -11.72 6.13
CA TRP A 196 -23.09 -10.27 5.92
C TRP A 196 -22.60 -9.90 4.52
N CYS A 197 -21.80 -10.76 3.87
CA CYS A 197 -21.33 -10.57 2.49
C CYS A 197 -22.09 -11.43 1.47
N CYS A 198 -23.07 -12.22 1.92
CA CYS A 198 -23.86 -13.10 1.05
C CYS A 198 -25.10 -12.35 0.56
N ALA A 199 -25.14 -12.05 -0.73
CA ALA A 199 -26.23 -11.31 -1.36
C ALA A 199 -27.57 -12.07 -1.30
N ASP A 200 -27.57 -13.39 -1.14
CA ASP A 200 -28.80 -14.18 -0.89
C ASP A 200 -29.46 -13.89 0.46
N ASN A 201 -28.73 -13.30 1.40
CA ASN A 201 -29.26 -13.06 2.73
C ASN A 201 -30.00 -11.72 2.75
N ASP A 202 -31.25 -11.73 3.21
CA ASP A 202 -32.08 -10.53 3.35
C ASP A 202 -31.46 -9.47 4.28
N ASN A 203 -30.65 -9.92 5.24
CA ASN A 203 -29.93 -9.03 6.17
C ASN A 203 -28.61 -8.50 5.59
N SER A 204 -28.24 -8.88 4.36
CA SER A 204 -27.04 -8.37 3.70
C SER A 204 -27.38 -7.22 2.77
N SER A 205 -26.70 -6.10 2.98
CA SER A 205 -26.67 -4.99 2.03
C SER A 205 -25.56 -5.13 0.97
N ASN A 206 -24.76 -6.20 0.97
CA ASN A 206 -23.57 -6.32 0.12
C ASN A 206 -23.80 -7.25 -1.08
N ASN A 207 -23.45 -6.79 -2.28
CA ASN A 207 -23.41 -7.56 -3.52
C ASN A 207 -22.02 -8.21 -3.70
N TYR A 208 -21.57 -9.03 -2.75
CA TYR A 208 -20.19 -9.55 -2.74
C TYR A 208 -20.13 -11.03 -3.11
N LEU A 209 -20.93 -11.87 -2.45
CA LEU A 209 -20.96 -13.31 -2.65
C LEU A 209 -22.38 -13.79 -3.00
N ARG A 210 -22.46 -14.84 -3.81
CA ARG A 210 -23.68 -15.61 -4.07
C ARG A 210 -23.50 -17.04 -3.57
N GLY A 211 -24.48 -17.53 -2.81
CA GLY A 211 -24.62 -18.90 -2.37
C GLY A 211 -25.11 -19.83 -3.46
N ASP A 212 -24.74 -21.10 -3.34
CA ASP A 212 -25.32 -22.15 -4.14
C ASP A 212 -26.55 -22.73 -3.42
N SER A 213 -27.72 -22.14 -3.68
CA SER A 213 -28.97 -22.59 -3.09
C SER A 213 -29.49 -23.90 -3.71
N GLU A 214 -28.97 -24.29 -4.87
CA GLU A 214 -29.50 -25.41 -5.65
C GLU A 214 -28.72 -26.71 -5.41
N GLU A 215 -27.39 -26.64 -5.27
CA GLU A 215 -26.56 -27.84 -5.09
C GLU A 215 -25.92 -27.91 -3.69
N ASN A 216 -25.30 -26.83 -3.19
CA ASN A 216 -24.62 -26.86 -1.89
C ASN A 216 -24.59 -25.51 -1.15
N SER A 217 -25.46 -25.36 -0.16
CA SER A 217 -25.62 -24.13 0.63
C SER A 217 -24.37 -23.70 1.44
N SER A 218 -23.35 -24.57 1.55
CA SER A 218 -22.06 -24.23 2.17
C SER A 218 -21.05 -23.58 1.22
N LEU A 219 -21.36 -23.49 -0.07
CA LEU A 219 -20.49 -22.91 -1.09
C LEU A 219 -20.88 -21.47 -1.42
N ARG A 220 -19.88 -20.68 -1.82
CA ARG A 220 -20.04 -19.28 -2.25
C ARG A 220 -19.19 -19.03 -3.49
N ARG A 221 -19.69 -18.21 -4.40
CA ARG A 221 -18.92 -17.60 -5.49
C ARG A 221 -19.02 -16.08 -5.42
N LEU A 222 -18.24 -15.37 -6.24
CA LEU A 222 -18.51 -13.95 -6.49
C LEU A 222 -19.89 -13.77 -7.13
N SER A 223 -20.61 -12.75 -6.68
CA SER A 223 -21.81 -12.28 -7.39
C SER A 223 -21.43 -11.58 -8.70
N LEU A 224 -22.36 -11.56 -9.66
CA LEU A 224 -22.19 -10.83 -10.91
C LEU A 224 -22.61 -9.36 -10.74
N LEU A 225 -22.09 -8.48 -11.61
CA LEU A 225 -22.29 -7.03 -11.54
C LEU A 225 -23.77 -6.64 -11.44
N ASP A 226 -24.64 -7.29 -12.21
CA ASP A 226 -26.08 -6.98 -12.24
C ASP A 226 -26.95 -8.05 -11.55
N GLU A 227 -26.36 -8.91 -10.71
CA GLU A 227 -27.11 -10.01 -10.07
C GLU A 227 -28.01 -9.53 -8.93
N PHE A 228 -27.60 -8.49 -8.21
CA PHE A 228 -28.33 -7.84 -7.10
C PHE A 228 -28.22 -6.32 -7.23
N PRO A 229 -28.96 -5.71 -8.18
CA PRO A 229 -28.84 -4.29 -8.48
C PRO A 229 -29.20 -3.37 -7.29
N GLU A 230 -29.94 -3.88 -6.31
CA GLU A 230 -30.32 -3.17 -5.09
C GLU A 230 -29.27 -3.20 -3.97
N LYS A 231 -28.16 -3.94 -4.14
CA LYS A 231 -27.14 -4.15 -3.10
C LYS A 231 -25.83 -3.44 -3.42
N THR A 232 -25.07 -3.12 -2.37
CA THR A 232 -23.84 -2.32 -2.44
C THR A 232 -22.67 -3.14 -2.97
N HIS A 233 -21.94 -2.59 -3.93
CA HIS A 233 -20.70 -3.16 -4.46
C HIS A 233 -19.48 -2.77 -3.60
N PRO A 234 -18.37 -3.53 -3.67
CA PRO A 234 -17.16 -3.18 -2.95
C PRO A 234 -16.67 -1.77 -3.28
N GLU A 235 -16.27 -1.01 -2.27
CA GLU A 235 -15.69 0.32 -2.45
C GLU A 235 -14.48 0.26 -3.40
N GLY A 236 -14.41 1.18 -4.36
CA GLY A 236 -13.43 1.14 -5.47
C GLY A 236 -13.91 0.43 -6.74
N SER A 237 -15.09 -0.20 -6.73
CA SER A 237 -15.69 -0.86 -7.92
C SER A 237 -16.44 0.08 -8.86
N THR A 238 -16.27 1.40 -8.73
CA THR A 238 -16.82 2.39 -9.68
C THR A 238 -16.04 2.38 -11.00
N TRP A 239 -15.94 1.22 -11.65
CA TRP A 239 -15.66 1.13 -13.07
C TRP A 239 -16.90 1.60 -13.82
N ARG A 240 -17.12 2.93 -13.85
CA ARG A 240 -17.90 3.53 -14.93
C ARG A 240 -17.05 3.36 -16.18
N MET A 241 -17.22 2.23 -16.86
CA MET A 241 -16.88 2.15 -18.27
C MET A 241 -17.84 3.10 -18.99
N SER A 242 -17.39 4.33 -19.23
CA SER A 242 -17.94 5.20 -20.26
C SER A 242 -17.69 4.60 -21.63
#